data_AF-A0A258U787-F1
#
_entry.id   AF-A0A258U787-F1
#
_cell.length_a   1.000
_cell.length_b   1.000
_cell.length_c   1.000
_cell.angle_alpha   90.00
_cell.angle_beta   90.00
_cell.angle_gamma   90.00
#
_symmetry.space_group_name_H-M   'P 1'
#
loop_
_entity.id
_entity.type
_entity.pdbx_description
1 polymer ?
#
loop_
_entity_poly.entity_id
_entity_poly.type
_entity_poly.pdbx_seq_one_letter_code
_entity_poly.pdbx_strand_id
1 'polypeptide(L)' 'MKHFGKDLHFISWIKRDGSGTIMIGSEWDSSKDYPKVDDVSYLDNDLFDLSILSLTNQTFIASGFNSFVVKIKKP' A
#
# COMPACT_ATOMS: atom_id res chain seq x y z
N MET A 1 2.03 -8.47 12.04
CA MET A 1 2.29 -7.42 13.07
C MET A 1 1.41 -6.22 12.75
N LYS A 2 0.85 -5.48 13.72
CA LYS A 2 -0.18 -4.47 13.40
C LYS A 2 0.35 -3.04 13.46
N HIS A 3 -0.05 -2.19 12.49
CA HIS A 3 0.29 -0.76 12.41
C HIS A 3 -0.88 0.06 11.87
N PHE A 4 -0.98 1.33 12.29
CA PHE A 4 -1.91 2.27 11.68
C PHE A 4 -1.38 2.76 10.34
N GLY A 5 -2.27 3.08 9.39
CA GLY A 5 -1.87 3.59 8.08
C GLY A 5 -0.99 4.83 8.14
N LYS A 6 -1.21 5.71 9.13
CA LYS A 6 -0.37 6.90 9.35
C LYS A 6 1.09 6.56 9.64
N ASP A 7 1.38 5.36 10.14
CA ASP A 7 2.73 4.87 10.44
C ASP A 7 3.39 4.20 9.21
N LEU A 8 2.71 4.14 8.07
CA LEU A 8 3.13 3.42 6.88
C LEU A 8 3.42 4.36 5.71
N HIS A 9 4.50 4.08 4.99
CA HIS A 9 4.78 4.65 3.69
C HIS A 9 4.28 3.67 2.62
N PHE A 10 3.17 4.04 1.98
CA PHE A 10 2.54 3.20 0.96
C PHE A 10 3.28 3.32 -0.38
N ILE A 11 3.64 2.19 -0.98
CA ILE A 11 4.44 2.12 -2.22
C ILE A 11 3.55 1.73 -3.40
N SER A 12 2.82 0.62 -3.26
CA SER A 12 1.94 0.14 -4.33
C SER A 12 0.70 -0.55 -3.77
N TRP A 13 -0.41 -0.41 -4.47
CA TRP A 13 -1.63 -1.17 -4.22
C TRP A 13 -1.56 -2.50 -4.96
N ILE A 14 -1.87 -3.60 -4.27
CA ILE A 14 -1.90 -4.94 -4.83
C ILE A 14 -3.30 -5.18 -5.41
N LYS A 15 -3.36 -5.50 -6.70
CA LYS A 15 -4.63 -5.76 -7.37
C LYS A 15 -5.24 -7.06 -6.86
N ARG A 16 -6.55 -7.07 -6.65
CA ARG A 16 -7.30 -8.21 -6.10
C ARG A 16 -7.34 -9.42 -7.03
N ASP A 17 -7.20 -9.19 -8.33
CA ASP A 17 -7.13 -10.24 -9.36
C ASP A 17 -5.77 -10.96 -9.41
N GLY A 18 -4.78 -10.49 -8.64
CA GLY A 18 -3.43 -11.04 -8.62
C GLY A 18 -2.57 -10.67 -9.85
N SER A 19 -3.05 -9.80 -10.75
CA SER A 19 -2.33 -9.45 -11.98
C SER A 19 -1.12 -8.52 -11.76
N GLY A 20 -0.89 -8.06 -10.54
CA GLY A 20 0.28 -7.28 -10.15
C GLY A 20 -0.04 -6.15 -9.17
N THR A 21 0.74 -5.08 -9.23
CA THR A 21 0.59 -3.91 -8.37
C THR A 21 0.48 -2.61 -9.17
N ILE A 22 -0.09 -1.58 -8.54
CA ILE A 22 -0.20 -0.23 -9.07
C ILE A 22 0.56 0.70 -8.14
N MET A 23 1.49 1.48 -8.69
CA MET A 23 2.28 2.43 -7.91
C MET A 23 1.39 3.55 -7.37
N ILE A 24 1.60 3.89 -6.11
CA ILE A 24 0.91 5.01 -5.46
C ILE A 24 1.59 6.31 -5.88
N GLY A 25 0.78 7.33 -6.17
CA GLY A 25 1.24 8.63 -6.67
C GLY A 25 1.65 8.62 -8.16
N SER A 26 1.40 7.53 -8.89
CA SER A 26 1.62 7.52 -10.34
C SER A 26 0.60 8.41 -11.06
N GLU A 27 1.02 9.10 -12.12
CA GLU A 27 0.09 9.88 -12.95
C GLU A 27 -1.07 9.00 -13.44
N TRP A 28 -2.28 9.45 -13.09
CA TRP A 28 -3.51 8.81 -13.52
C TRP A 28 -3.84 9.24 -14.94
N ASP A 29 -4.21 8.26 -15.76
CA ASP A 29 -4.69 8.45 -17.12
C ASP A 29 -6.05 7.77 -17.25
N SER A 30 -6.99 8.45 -17.90
CA SER A 30 -8.31 7.96 -18.30
C SER A 30 -8.30 6.63 -19.06
N SER A 31 -7.18 6.24 -19.67
CA SER A 31 -7.01 4.96 -20.37
C SER A 31 -6.74 3.76 -19.45
N LYS A 32 -6.52 3.99 -18.14
CA LYS A 32 -6.14 2.95 -17.19
C LYS A 32 -7.35 2.37 -16.48
N ASP A 33 -7.46 1.04 -16.46
CA ASP A 33 -8.52 0.29 -15.77
C ASP A 33 -8.37 0.27 -14.23
N TYR A 34 -7.67 1.24 -13.66
CA TYR A 34 -7.48 1.33 -12.22
C TYR A 34 -7.69 2.75 -11.69
N PRO A 35 -8.22 2.88 -10.46
CA PRO A 35 -8.44 4.18 -9.84
C PRO A 35 -7.14 4.95 -9.64
N LYS A 36 -7.25 6.28 -9.61
CA LYS A 36 -6.21 7.20 -9.17
C LYS A 36 -5.83 6.85 -7.73
N VAL A 37 -4.57 6.47 -7.48
CA VAL A 37 -4.09 6.04 -6.15
C VAL A 37 -3.06 7.05 -5.66
N ASP A 38 -3.50 8.27 -5.40
CA ASP A 38 -2.59 9.41 -5.23
C ASP A 38 -2.55 9.88 -3.78
N ASP A 39 -3.72 9.94 -3.17
CA ASP A 39 -3.89 10.31 -1.79
C ASP A 39 -4.39 9.11 -0.99
N VAL A 40 -3.54 8.63 -0.08
CA VAL A 40 -3.83 7.52 0.84
C VAL A 40 -4.06 8.01 2.27
N SER A 41 -4.20 9.32 2.50
CA SER A 41 -4.46 9.89 3.83
C SER A 41 -5.75 9.37 4.48
N TYR A 42 -6.73 8.98 3.67
CA TYR A 42 -7.96 8.35 4.16
C TYR A 42 -7.70 7.02 4.90
N LEU A 43 -6.54 6.39 4.68
CA LEU A 43 -6.11 5.16 5.36
C LEU A 43 -5.38 5.43 6.69
N ASP A 44 -5.14 6.68 7.06
CA ASP A 44 -4.26 7.01 8.19
C ASP A 44 -4.71 6.39 9.53
N ASN A 45 -6.03 6.25 9.71
CA ASN A 45 -6.64 5.68 10.91
C ASN A 45 -6.95 4.18 10.78
N ASP A 46 -6.72 3.58 9.61
CA ASP A 46 -6.96 2.15 9.40
C ASP A 46 -5.84 1.32 10.02
N LEU A 47 -6.23 0.20 10.66
CA LEU A 47 -5.29 -0.74 11.25
C LEU A 47 -5.01 -1.88 10.26
N PHE A 48 -3.75 -2.06 9.90
CA PHE A 48 -3.30 -3.10 8.96
C PHE A 48 -2.56 -4.21 9.69
N ASP A 49 -2.74 -5.45 9.22
CA ASP A 49 -1.81 -6.54 9.57
C ASP A 49 -0.69 -6.61 8.53
N LEU A 50 0.54 -6.47 8.99
CA LEU A 50 1.74 -6.51 8.17
C LEU A 50 2.35 -7.91 8.17
N SER A 51 2.56 -8.41 6.95
CA SER A 51 3.38 -9.58 6.67
C SER A 51 4.68 -9.16 5.98
N ILE A 52 5.78 -9.80 6.32
CA ILE A 52 7.09 -9.47 5.72
C ILE A 52 7.07 -9.86 4.25
N LEU A 53 7.39 -8.92 3.37
CA LEU A 53 7.60 -9.18 1.93
C LEU A 53 9.09 -9.36 1.62
N SER A 54 9.94 -8.48 2.14
CA SER A 54 11.39 -8.54 1.97
C SER A 54 12.10 -8.02 3.20
N LEU A 55 12.95 -8.88 3.79
CA LEU A 55 13.79 -8.50 4.93
C LEU A 55 14.84 -7.47 4.54
N THR A 56 15.53 -7.68 3.42
CA THR A 56 16.61 -6.81 2.94
C THR A 56 16.11 -5.40 2.61
N ASN A 57 14.96 -5.30 1.95
CA ASN A 57 14.38 -4.00 1.56
C ASN A 57 13.47 -3.40 2.63
N GLN A 58 13.25 -4.12 3.73
CA GLN A 58 12.33 -3.77 4.81
C GLN A 58 10.92 -3.42 4.28
N THR A 59 10.42 -4.23 3.35
CA THR A 59 9.07 -4.06 2.79
C THR A 59 8.11 -5.09 3.35
N PHE A 60 6.85 -4.67 3.46
CA PHE A 60 5.77 -5.45 4.05
C PHE A 60 4.55 -5.43 3.14
N ILE A 61 3.74 -6.48 3.22
CA ILE A 61 2.36 -6.49 2.74
C ILE A 61 1.49 -6.03 3.90
N ALA A 62 0.83 -4.88 3.74
CA ALA A 62 -0.21 -4.40 4.63
C ALA A 62 -1.58 -4.95 4.18
N SER A 63 -2.22 -5.76 5.01
CA SER A 63 -3.51 -6.38 4.74
C SER A 63 -4.63 -5.69 5.51
N GLY A 64 -5.59 -5.13 4.77
CA GLY A 64 -6.86 -4.59 5.27
C GLY A 64 -8.00 -4.94 4.31
N PHE A 65 -8.90 -4.00 4.02
CA PHE A 65 -9.89 -4.17 2.94
C PHE A 65 -9.23 -4.29 1.56
N ASN A 66 -8.09 -3.63 1.40
CA ASN A 66 -7.18 -3.76 0.27
C ASN A 66 -5.79 -4.16 0.79
N SER A 67 -4.97 -4.70 -0.09
CA SER A 67 -3.59 -5.07 0.23
C SER A 67 -2.62 -4.11 -0.44
N PHE A 68 -1.56 -3.73 0.28
CA PHE A 68 -0.57 -2.77 -0.19
C PHE A 68 0.85 -3.25 0.10
N VAL A 69 1.79 -2.90 -0.76
CA VAL A 69 3.21 -2.94 -0.42
C VAL A 69 3.56 -1.65 0.29
N VAL A 70 4.13 -1.76 1.49
CA VAL A 70 4.46 -0.62 2.36
C VAL A 70 5.85 -0.74 2.95
N LYS A 71 6.35 0.38 3.49
CA LYS A 71 7.43 0.43 4.48
C LYS A 71 6.90 1.04 5.77
N ILE A 72 7.48 0.67 6.90
CA ILE A 72 7.19 1.35 8.18
C ILE A 72 7.94 2.68 8.18
N LYS A 73 7.25 3.79 8.47
CA LYS A 73 7.90 5.10 8.65
C LYS A 73 8.84 4.99 9.85
N LYS A 74 10.11 5.38 9.68
CA LYS A 74 11.01 5.50 10.83
C LYS A 74 10.53 6.66 11.71
N PRO A 75 10.58 6.53 13.04
CA PRO A 75 10.33 7.65 13.95
C PRO A 75 11.35 8.78 13.73
#